data_AF-A0A255YGU2-F1
#
_entry.id   AF-A0A255YGU2-F1
#
_cell.length_a   1.000
_cell.length_b   1.000
_cell.length_c   1.000
_cell.angle_alpha   90.00
_cell.angle_beta   90.00
_cell.angle_gamma   90.00
#
_symmetry.space_group_name_H-M   'P 1'
#
loop_
_entity.id
_entity.type
_entity.pdbx_description
1 polymer ?
#
loop_
_entity_poly.entity_id
_entity_poly.type
_entity_poly.pdbx_seq_one_letter_code
_entity_poly.pdbx_strand_id
1 'polypeptide(L)'
;MASHAIVQDDLTHLALCWRLVRADGVALGFTSHDRDLLVDGLVHLARPGMSPSAIVLGDGVTADDLEVAGGLSSAALTRADLLAGRWDGARLRLFLVDWRDPAAGQVALASGTLGDVAVGEGSDAGFVATLESPAAALQASVVELCSPECRAELGDARCRASLRGRRRIVVVTAAEPGRCRVEGIVAADHADGRLLVLDGVAAGLERRIVAADSDWLQLDEPLALAVGDRVQLTEGCDKRFATCRDRFANALNFRGEPHVPGGDLLTRIGG
;
A
#
# COMPACT_ATOMS: atom_id res chain seq x y z
N MET A 1 -11.00 -22.28 22.43
CA MET A 1 -11.54 -22.45 23.80
C MET A 1 -11.05 -21.36 24.77
N ALA A 2 -9.85 -20.77 24.61
CA ALA A 2 -9.38 -19.69 25.50
C ALA A 2 -10.10 -18.33 25.31
N SER A 3 -10.54 -18.00 24.09
CA SER A 3 -11.11 -16.69 23.75
C SER A 3 -12.45 -16.38 24.43
N HIS A 4 -13.26 -17.38 24.78
CA HIS A 4 -14.57 -17.14 25.40
C HIS A 4 -14.47 -16.90 26.91
N ALA A 5 -13.38 -17.32 27.55
CA ALA A 5 -13.23 -17.26 29.00
C ALA A 5 -13.01 -15.83 29.52
N ILE A 6 -12.42 -14.94 28.71
CA ILE A 6 -12.05 -13.60 29.14
C ILE A 6 -13.27 -12.66 29.26
N VAL A 7 -14.37 -12.98 28.58
CA VAL A 7 -15.57 -12.10 28.48
C VAL A 7 -16.71 -12.52 29.42
N GLN A 8 -16.50 -13.52 30.28
CA GLN A 8 -17.55 -14.10 31.13
C GLN A 8 -17.51 -13.66 32.60
N ASP A 9 -16.55 -12.83 32.99
CA ASP A 9 -16.40 -12.36 34.38
C ASP A 9 -17.25 -11.09 34.62
N ASP A 10 -17.84 -10.97 35.82
CA ASP A 10 -18.68 -9.81 36.20
C ASP A 10 -17.84 -8.52 36.32
N LEU A 11 -16.52 -8.65 36.54
CA LEU A 11 -15.54 -7.58 36.46
C LEU A 11 -14.63 -7.80 35.25
N THR A 12 -14.81 -7.00 34.20
CA THR A 12 -14.02 -7.16 32.97
C THR A 12 -12.66 -6.47 33.10
N HIS A 13 -11.59 -7.26 33.07
CA HIS A 13 -10.20 -6.80 33.06
C HIS A 13 -9.66 -6.67 31.62
N LEU A 14 -10.48 -6.11 30.74
CA LEU A 14 -10.22 -6.09 29.31
C LEU A 14 -9.49 -4.83 28.88
N ALA A 15 -8.45 -4.99 28.08
CA ALA A 15 -7.79 -3.91 27.37
C ALA A 15 -7.94 -4.10 25.85
N LEU A 16 -8.35 -3.03 25.16
CA LEU A 16 -8.34 -3.00 23.71
C LEU A 16 -6.89 -2.85 23.23
N CYS A 17 -6.50 -3.70 22.31
CA CYS A 17 -5.19 -3.69 21.69
C CYS A 17 -5.34 -3.65 20.17
N TRP A 18 -4.47 -2.91 19.51
CA TRP A 18 -4.33 -3.01 18.06
C TRP A 18 -2.90 -3.14 17.63
N ARG A 19 -2.74 -3.97 16.60
CA ARG A 19 -1.47 -4.25 15.95
C ARG A 19 -1.55 -3.80 14.51
N LEU A 20 -0.66 -2.89 14.13
CA LEU A 20 -0.51 -2.40 12.77
C LEU A 20 0.79 -2.95 12.19
N VAL A 21 0.73 -3.64 11.06
CA VAL A 21 1.90 -4.23 10.40
C VAL A 21 2.04 -3.65 8.99
N ARG A 22 3.11 -2.90 8.79
CA ARG A 22 3.46 -2.32 7.49
C ARG A 22 3.96 -3.40 6.52
N ALA A 23 3.89 -3.13 5.22
CA ALA A 23 4.31 -4.06 4.17
C ALA A 23 5.79 -4.51 4.26
N ASP A 24 6.66 -3.68 4.86
CA ASP A 24 8.08 -3.99 5.10
C ASP A 24 8.35 -4.77 6.39
N GLY A 25 7.29 -5.12 7.14
CA GLY A 25 7.38 -5.91 8.37
C GLY A 25 7.51 -5.09 9.66
N VAL A 26 7.61 -3.76 9.58
CA VAL A 26 7.54 -2.93 10.80
C VAL A 26 6.18 -3.09 11.44
N ALA A 27 6.17 -3.47 12.72
CA ALA A 27 4.97 -3.70 13.49
C ALA A 27 4.88 -2.70 14.65
N LEU A 28 3.73 -2.06 14.77
CA LEU A 28 3.39 -1.20 15.89
C LEU A 28 2.25 -1.82 16.67
N GLY A 29 2.37 -1.81 17.99
CA GLY A 29 1.33 -2.22 18.91
C GLY A 29 0.90 -1.03 19.75
N PHE A 30 -0.40 -0.95 20.02
CA PHE A 30 -0.98 0.08 20.87
C PHE A 30 -2.08 -0.53 21.75
N THR A 31 -2.31 0.09 22.90
CA THR A 31 -3.34 -0.35 23.84
C THR A 31 -4.12 0.82 24.45
N SER A 32 -5.39 0.58 24.75
CA SER A 32 -6.23 1.48 25.55
C SER A 32 -5.92 1.43 27.06
N HIS A 33 -5.07 0.49 27.50
CA HIS A 33 -4.63 0.42 28.89
C HIS A 33 -3.71 1.61 29.22
N ASP A 34 -3.58 1.94 30.51
CA ASP A 34 -2.72 3.02 31.00
C ASP A 34 -1.23 2.63 31.11
N ARG A 35 -0.88 1.40 30.70
CA ARG A 35 0.46 0.82 30.75
C ARG A 35 0.72 -0.03 29.51
N ASP A 36 1.98 -0.07 29.11
CA ASP A 36 2.40 -0.90 27.98
C ASP A 36 2.15 -2.38 28.28
N LEU A 37 1.61 -3.11 27.29
CA LEU A 37 1.29 -4.53 27.40
C LEU A 37 2.14 -5.34 26.41
N LEU A 38 2.71 -6.46 26.84
CA LEU A 38 3.41 -7.39 25.94
C LEU A 38 2.43 -8.47 25.46
N VAL A 39 2.10 -8.48 24.17
CA VAL A 39 1.18 -9.47 23.57
C VAL A 39 1.82 -10.05 22.31
N ASP A 40 1.87 -11.38 22.20
CA ASP A 40 2.49 -12.11 21.09
C ASP A 40 3.93 -11.63 20.75
N GLY A 41 4.70 -11.26 21.78
CA GLY A 41 6.07 -10.76 21.62
C GLY A 41 6.17 -9.33 21.08
N LEU A 42 5.05 -8.61 20.92
CA LEU A 42 5.00 -7.20 20.54
C LEU A 42 4.56 -6.34 21.73
N VAL A 43 5.32 -5.28 22.01
CA VAL A 43 4.93 -4.28 23.01
C VAL A 43 3.84 -3.39 22.41
N HIS A 44 2.69 -3.37 23.07
CA HIS A 44 1.57 -2.49 22.79
C HIS A 44 1.68 -1.27 23.69
N LEU A 45 1.95 -0.12 23.08
CA LEU A 45 2.24 1.11 23.80
C LEU A 45 0.95 1.76 24.33
N ALA A 46 0.95 2.12 25.60
CA ALA A 46 -0.08 2.97 26.21
C ALA A 46 0.17 4.42 25.82
N ARG A 47 -0.60 4.91 24.84
CA ARG A 47 -0.47 6.28 24.32
C ARG A 47 -1.81 7.01 24.37
N PRO A 48 -1.94 8.06 25.22
CA PRO A 48 -3.11 8.94 25.19
C PRO A 48 -3.30 9.56 23.80
N GLY A 49 -4.54 9.62 23.31
CA GLY A 49 -4.87 10.19 21.99
C GLY A 49 -4.92 9.17 20.85
N MET A 50 -4.39 7.98 21.07
CA MET A 50 -4.58 6.85 20.16
C MET A 50 -5.71 5.99 20.74
N SER A 51 -6.94 6.49 20.67
CA SER A 51 -8.13 5.70 20.99
C SER A 51 -8.94 5.57 19.70
N PRO A 52 -9.26 4.36 19.21
CA PRO A 52 -10.20 4.23 18.10
C PRO A 52 -11.51 4.89 18.52
N SER A 53 -11.91 5.95 17.81
CA SER A 53 -13.04 6.79 18.21
C SER A 53 -14.40 6.12 18.03
N ALA A 54 -14.48 5.14 17.12
CA ALA A 54 -15.57 4.18 17.02
C ALA A 54 -15.15 3.10 16.01
N ILE A 55 -15.50 1.84 16.29
CA ILE A 55 -15.51 0.77 15.29
C ILE A 55 -16.99 0.58 14.96
N VAL A 56 -17.47 1.16 13.86
CA VAL A 56 -18.86 0.96 13.43
C VAL A 56 -18.90 -0.24 12.49
N LEU A 57 -19.21 -1.41 13.05
CA LEU A 57 -19.49 -2.60 12.23
C LEU A 57 -20.86 -2.39 11.57
N GLY A 58 -20.90 -2.38 10.23
CA GLY A 58 -22.13 -2.47 9.47
C GLY A 58 -22.63 -3.91 9.43
N ASP A 59 -23.95 -4.12 9.35
CA ASP A 59 -24.58 -5.45 9.32
C ASP A 59 -24.81 -5.95 7.87
N GLY A 60 -23.95 -5.54 6.91
CA GLY A 60 -24.19 -5.69 5.47
C GLY A 60 -23.35 -6.77 4.77
N VAL A 61 -23.84 -7.26 3.62
CA VAL A 61 -23.06 -8.11 2.67
C VAL A 61 -22.33 -7.24 1.61
N THR A 62 -22.41 -5.93 1.76
CA THR A 62 -21.53 -4.95 1.11
C THR A 62 -20.27 -4.83 1.95
N ALA A 63 -19.09 -4.73 1.35
CA ALA A 63 -17.83 -4.54 2.06
C ALA A 63 -18.04 -3.60 3.25
N ASP A 64 -17.88 -4.15 4.46
CA ASP A 64 -17.94 -3.36 5.67
C ASP A 64 -16.69 -2.47 5.66
N ASP A 65 -16.84 -1.26 5.14
CA ASP A 65 -15.83 -0.23 5.26
C ASP A 65 -15.88 0.26 6.70
N LEU A 66 -14.89 -0.18 7.47
CA LEU A 66 -14.75 0.25 8.86
C LEU A 66 -13.86 1.48 8.88
N GLU A 67 -14.36 2.62 9.35
CA GLU A 67 -13.48 3.77 9.58
C GLU A 67 -12.71 3.59 10.89
N VAL A 68 -11.39 3.75 10.83
CA VAL A 68 -10.53 3.76 12.01
C VAL A 68 -9.86 5.12 12.10
N ALA A 69 -10.16 5.86 13.17
CA ALA A 69 -9.47 7.09 13.49
C ALA A 69 -8.46 6.87 14.63
N GLY A 70 -7.35 7.60 14.58
CA GLY A 70 -6.33 7.57 15.61
C GLY A 70 -5.54 8.87 15.69
N GLY A 71 -4.96 9.15 16.84
CA GLY A 71 -4.00 10.24 17.00
C GLY A 71 -2.69 9.95 16.28
N LEU A 72 -2.07 10.99 15.72
CA LEU A 72 -0.67 10.92 15.28
C LEU A 72 0.23 10.82 16.52
N SER A 73 1.34 10.10 16.40
CA SER A 73 2.36 10.08 17.47
C SER A 73 3.75 10.32 16.88
N SER A 74 4.53 11.16 17.55
CA SER A 74 5.82 11.67 17.04
C SER A 74 6.89 10.60 16.80
N ALA A 75 6.76 9.40 17.36
CA ALA A 75 7.80 8.37 17.31
C ALA A 75 7.52 7.21 16.35
N ALA A 76 6.27 6.96 15.94
CA ALA A 76 5.93 5.71 15.24
C ALA A 76 4.95 5.87 14.06
N LEU A 77 3.97 6.78 14.17
CA LEU A 77 2.99 7.09 13.12
C LEU A 77 3.06 8.59 12.85
N THR A 78 4.03 9.01 12.05
CA THR A 78 4.26 10.42 11.74
C THR A 78 3.37 10.87 10.57
N ARG A 79 3.01 12.15 10.55
CA ARG A 79 2.30 12.77 9.42
C ARG A 79 3.05 12.55 8.11
N ALA A 80 4.37 12.71 8.12
CA ALA A 80 5.21 12.57 6.95
C ALA A 80 5.16 11.16 6.37
N ASP A 81 5.15 10.12 7.23
CA ASP A 81 5.05 8.73 6.78
C ASP A 81 3.68 8.42 6.18
N LEU A 82 2.60 8.91 6.78
CA LEU A 82 1.24 8.71 6.27
C LEU A 82 1.06 9.39 4.90
N LEU A 83 1.49 10.65 4.77
CA LEU A 83 1.40 11.38 3.49
C LEU A 83 2.32 10.80 2.41
N ALA A 84 3.41 10.14 2.79
CA ALA A 84 4.28 9.44 1.85
C ALA A 84 3.75 8.07 1.43
N GLY A 85 2.58 7.65 1.92
CA GLY A 85 1.99 6.34 1.61
C GLY A 85 2.72 5.16 2.27
N ARG A 86 3.51 5.42 3.32
CA ARG A 86 4.32 4.39 3.97
C ARG A 86 3.45 3.34 4.67
N TRP A 87 2.24 3.71 5.09
CA TRP A 87 1.31 2.83 5.80
C TRP A 87 0.19 2.29 4.92
N ASP A 88 0.23 2.55 3.62
CA ASP A 88 -0.78 2.08 2.68
C ASP A 88 -0.76 0.54 2.60
N GLY A 89 -1.94 -0.07 2.66
CA GLY A 89 -2.09 -1.52 2.72
C GLY A 89 -1.56 -2.16 4.01
N ALA A 90 -1.20 -1.37 5.04
CA ALA A 90 -0.77 -1.91 6.32
C ALA A 90 -1.91 -2.72 6.96
N ARG A 91 -1.56 -3.89 7.52
CA ARG A 91 -2.53 -4.79 8.12
C ARG A 91 -2.83 -4.36 9.54
N LEU A 92 -4.09 -4.08 9.83
CA LEU A 92 -4.57 -3.79 11.18
C LEU A 92 -5.27 -5.03 11.76
N ARG A 93 -4.96 -5.35 13.01
CA ARG A 93 -5.73 -6.29 13.82
C ARG A 93 -6.15 -5.60 15.11
N LEU A 94 -7.44 -5.65 15.42
CA LEU A 94 -8.07 -5.15 16.63
C LEU A 94 -8.54 -6.33 17.48
N PHE A 95 -8.16 -6.35 18.75
CA PHE A 95 -8.46 -7.47 19.64
C PHE A 95 -8.49 -7.03 21.11
N LEU A 96 -9.14 -7.83 21.96
CA LEU A 96 -9.14 -7.66 23.40
C LEU A 96 -8.21 -8.67 24.06
N VAL A 97 -7.57 -8.25 25.16
CA VAL A 97 -6.79 -9.11 26.06
C VAL A 97 -7.20 -8.88 27.51
N ASP A 98 -7.01 -9.86 28.38
CA ASP A 98 -6.99 -9.62 29.82
C ASP A 98 -5.67 -8.90 30.16
N TRP A 99 -5.72 -7.68 30.67
CA TRP A 99 -4.49 -6.94 30.97
C TRP A 99 -3.72 -7.53 32.16
N ARG A 100 -4.34 -8.37 33.00
CA ARG A 100 -3.67 -9.06 34.11
C ARG A 100 -2.79 -10.20 33.62
N ASP A 101 -3.22 -10.86 32.54
CA ASP A 101 -2.45 -11.90 31.85
C ASP A 101 -2.63 -11.75 30.32
N PRO A 102 -1.87 -10.84 29.69
CA PRO A 102 -2.00 -10.59 28.26
C PRO A 102 -1.59 -11.80 27.38
N ALA A 103 -0.97 -12.82 27.97
CA ALA A 103 -0.59 -14.06 27.30
C ALA A 103 -1.68 -15.14 27.35
N ALA A 104 -2.72 -14.99 28.19
CA ALA A 104 -3.79 -15.97 28.35
C ALA A 104 -4.62 -16.20 27.07
N GLY A 105 -4.65 -15.22 26.18
CA GLY A 105 -5.34 -15.29 24.91
C GLY A 105 -5.86 -13.94 24.43
N GLN A 106 -6.37 -13.94 23.21
CA GLN A 106 -6.92 -12.77 22.56
C GLN A 106 -8.33 -13.06 22.05
N VAL A 107 -9.19 -12.04 22.09
CA VAL A 107 -10.49 -12.04 21.42
C VAL A 107 -10.39 -11.09 20.23
N ALA A 108 -10.37 -11.64 19.02
CA ALA A 108 -10.35 -10.83 17.81
C ALA A 108 -11.66 -10.07 17.66
N LEU A 109 -11.56 -8.77 17.41
CA LEU A 109 -12.71 -7.89 17.15
C LEU A 109 -12.84 -7.57 15.67
N ALA A 110 -11.75 -7.15 15.04
CA ALA A 110 -11.72 -6.80 13.62
C ALA A 110 -10.31 -6.98 13.05
N SER A 111 -10.23 -7.15 11.73
CA SER A 111 -8.98 -7.15 10.99
C SER A 111 -9.21 -6.66 9.58
N GLY A 112 -8.22 -6.00 8.99
CA GLY A 112 -8.29 -5.50 7.62
C GLY A 112 -6.99 -4.86 7.17
N THR A 113 -7.03 -4.20 6.02
CA THR A 113 -5.93 -3.40 5.48
C THR A 113 -6.29 -1.92 5.49
N LEU A 114 -5.34 -1.07 5.86
CA LEU A 114 -5.52 0.37 5.70
C LEU A 114 -5.59 0.71 4.22
N GLY A 115 -6.71 1.30 3.80
CA GLY A 115 -6.89 1.96 2.51
C GLY A 115 -6.50 3.43 2.62
N ASP A 116 -7.31 4.30 2.02
CA ASP A 116 -7.06 5.74 2.00
C ASP A 116 -6.89 6.33 3.40
N VAL A 117 -5.83 7.14 3.56
CA VAL A 117 -5.53 7.85 4.81
C VAL A 117 -5.73 9.35 4.61
N ALA A 118 -6.68 9.92 5.35
CA ALA A 118 -6.85 11.35 5.49
C ALA A 118 -6.16 11.83 6.78
N VAL A 119 -5.28 12.83 6.66
CA VAL A 119 -4.62 13.45 7.82
C VAL A 119 -5.15 14.87 7.99
N GLY A 120 -5.73 15.19 9.15
CA GLY A 120 -6.27 16.54 9.42
C GLY A 120 -5.17 17.61 9.42
N GLU A 121 -5.51 18.90 9.37
CA GLU A 121 -4.51 19.98 9.35
C GLU A 121 -4.00 20.35 10.75
N GLY A 122 -2.67 20.54 10.90
CA GLY A 122 -2.02 20.95 12.16
C GLY A 122 -1.15 19.87 12.82
N SER A 123 -0.44 20.24 13.89
CA SER A 123 0.47 19.35 14.63
C SER A 123 -0.24 18.33 15.53
N ASP A 124 -1.46 18.68 15.98
CA ASP A 124 -2.29 17.86 16.88
C ASP A 124 -3.42 17.14 16.14
N ALA A 125 -3.45 17.25 14.81
CA ALA A 125 -4.47 16.61 14.00
C ALA A 125 -4.29 15.09 13.99
N GLY A 126 -5.37 14.34 14.24
CA GLY A 126 -5.39 12.90 14.05
C GLY A 126 -5.37 12.50 12.56
N PHE A 127 -5.36 11.20 12.32
CA PHE A 127 -5.64 10.63 11.01
C PHE A 127 -6.93 9.83 11.06
N VAL A 128 -7.59 9.76 9.90
CA VAL A 128 -8.70 8.86 9.63
C VAL A 128 -8.26 7.97 8.48
N ALA A 129 -8.34 6.66 8.67
CA ALA A 129 -8.03 5.71 7.63
C ALA A 129 -9.21 4.77 7.43
N THR A 130 -9.50 4.45 6.17
CA THR A 130 -10.45 3.40 5.85
C THR A 130 -9.79 2.05 6.15
N LEU A 131 -10.49 1.18 6.88
CA LEU A 131 -10.10 -0.20 7.06
C LEU A 131 -10.92 -1.07 6.10
N GLU A 132 -10.26 -1.55 5.07
CA GLU A 132 -10.83 -2.49 4.13
C GLU A 132 -10.88 -3.88 4.76
N SER A 133 -12.08 -4.43 4.84
CA SER A 133 -12.29 -5.78 5.36
C SER A 133 -11.70 -6.84 4.40
N PRO A 134 -11.35 -8.04 4.89
CA PRO A 134 -10.95 -9.16 4.04
C PRO A 134 -12.02 -9.53 3.00
N ALA A 135 -13.30 -9.19 3.25
CA ALA A 135 -14.40 -9.41 2.32
C ALA A 135 -14.37 -8.47 1.11
N ALA A 136 -13.66 -7.33 1.17
CA ALA A 136 -13.46 -6.44 0.01
C ALA A 136 -12.84 -7.20 -1.18
N ALA A 137 -11.98 -8.19 -0.91
CA ALA A 137 -11.42 -9.06 -1.94
C ALA A 137 -12.48 -9.87 -2.71
N LEU A 138 -13.67 -10.12 -2.12
CA LEU A 138 -14.78 -10.83 -2.78
C LEU A 138 -15.57 -9.94 -3.74
N GLN A 139 -15.43 -8.62 -3.63
CA GLN A 139 -16.06 -7.67 -4.55
C GLN A 139 -15.22 -7.42 -5.81
N ALA A 140 -13.94 -7.84 -5.81
CA ALA A 140 -13.09 -7.73 -6.97
C ALA A 140 -13.65 -8.54 -8.14
N SER A 141 -13.66 -7.96 -9.35
CA SER A 141 -14.08 -8.68 -10.54
C SER A 141 -13.21 -9.92 -10.75
N VAL A 142 -13.83 -11.09 -10.69
CA VAL A 142 -13.14 -12.38 -10.90
C VAL A 142 -12.87 -12.63 -12.40
N VAL A 143 -13.58 -11.90 -13.27
CA VAL A 143 -13.44 -12.01 -14.73
C VAL A 143 -12.67 -10.83 -15.27
N GLU A 144 -11.70 -11.12 -16.13
CA GLU A 144 -10.97 -10.08 -16.85
C GLU A 144 -11.83 -9.46 -17.94
N LEU A 145 -11.82 -8.13 -18.01
CA LEU A 145 -12.39 -7.40 -19.13
C LEU A 145 -11.48 -7.58 -20.35
N CYS A 146 -12.10 -7.90 -21.47
CA CYS A 146 -11.43 -7.94 -22.77
C CYS A 146 -10.88 -6.54 -23.08
N SER A 147 -9.59 -6.43 -23.38
CA SER A 147 -8.92 -5.14 -23.60
C SER A 147 -7.78 -5.27 -24.61
N PRO A 148 -7.56 -4.26 -25.49
CA PRO A 148 -6.40 -4.23 -26.38
C PRO A 148 -5.07 -4.07 -25.64
N GLU A 149 -5.08 -3.62 -24.38
CA GLU A 149 -3.89 -3.42 -23.55
C GLU A 149 -3.53 -4.68 -22.75
N CYS A 150 -2.24 -4.87 -22.50
CA CYS A 150 -1.75 -5.96 -21.66
C CYS A 150 -2.22 -5.79 -20.22
N ARG A 151 -2.82 -6.83 -19.65
CA ARG A 151 -3.22 -6.85 -18.23
C ARG A 151 -2.12 -7.31 -17.27
N ALA A 152 -0.95 -7.69 -17.76
CA ALA A 152 0.16 -8.15 -16.92
C ALA A 152 1.09 -7.00 -16.53
N GLU A 153 1.68 -7.10 -15.33
CA GLU A 153 2.78 -6.25 -14.91
C GLU A 153 4.12 -6.74 -15.49
N LEU A 154 4.99 -5.80 -15.84
CA LEU A 154 6.27 -6.14 -16.47
C LEU A 154 7.09 -7.03 -15.53
N GLY A 155 7.35 -8.26 -15.98
CA GLY A 155 8.12 -9.26 -15.23
C GLY A 155 7.35 -10.00 -14.13
N ASP A 156 6.03 -9.84 -14.05
CA ASP A 156 5.19 -10.69 -13.20
C ASP A 156 5.12 -12.14 -13.74
N ALA A 157 4.44 -13.03 -13.01
CA ALA A 157 4.31 -14.44 -13.37
C ALA A 157 3.57 -14.70 -14.71
N ARG A 158 2.77 -13.73 -15.16
CA ARG A 158 1.95 -13.80 -16.38
C ARG A 158 2.70 -13.26 -17.59
N CYS A 159 3.45 -12.18 -17.41
CA CYS A 159 4.32 -11.52 -18.36
C CYS A 159 5.60 -12.32 -18.59
N ARG A 160 6.28 -12.76 -17.53
CA ARG A 160 7.51 -13.57 -17.58
C ARG A 160 8.70 -12.91 -18.29
N ALA A 161 8.59 -11.65 -18.71
CA ALA A 161 9.71 -10.91 -19.26
C ALA A 161 10.83 -10.81 -18.22
N SER A 162 12.07 -11.12 -18.63
CA SER A 162 13.20 -10.98 -17.71
C SER A 162 13.43 -9.51 -17.37
N LEU A 163 13.50 -9.20 -16.07
CA LEU A 163 13.84 -7.87 -15.57
C LEU A 163 15.36 -7.64 -15.50
N ARG A 164 16.17 -8.64 -15.83
CA ARG A 164 17.63 -8.50 -15.89
C ARG A 164 18.00 -7.49 -16.97
N GLY A 165 18.83 -6.50 -16.61
CA GLY A 165 19.22 -5.41 -17.51
C GLY A 165 18.19 -4.30 -17.65
N ARG A 166 16.93 -4.56 -17.24
CA ARG A 166 15.79 -3.63 -17.26
C ARG A 166 15.47 -3.04 -15.88
N ARG A 167 16.08 -3.60 -14.84
CA ARG A 167 16.20 -3.00 -13.51
C ARG A 167 17.62 -2.50 -13.32
N ARG A 168 17.75 -1.23 -12.94
CA ARG A 168 19.04 -0.59 -12.69
C ARG A 168 19.00 0.18 -11.39
N ILE A 169 20.06 0.08 -10.61
CA ILE A 169 20.27 0.92 -9.45
C ILE A 169 21.06 2.14 -9.91
N VAL A 170 20.53 3.32 -9.66
CA VAL A 170 21.12 4.61 -10.01
C VAL A 170 21.09 5.54 -8.80
N VAL A 171 21.82 6.64 -8.89
CA VAL A 171 21.88 7.66 -7.84
C VAL A 171 21.12 8.90 -8.31
N VAL A 172 20.31 9.46 -7.40
CA VAL A 172 19.60 10.72 -7.63
C VAL A 172 20.59 11.88 -7.69
N THR A 173 20.57 12.65 -8.77
CA THR A 173 21.46 13.82 -9.00
C THR A 173 20.73 15.15 -8.83
N ALA A 174 19.41 15.16 -8.93
CA ALA A 174 18.56 16.28 -8.55
C ALA A 174 17.17 15.75 -8.13
N ALA A 175 16.53 16.42 -7.18
CA ALA A 175 15.21 16.06 -6.70
C ALA A 175 14.37 17.32 -6.49
N GLU A 176 13.12 17.26 -6.96
CA GLU A 176 12.09 18.27 -6.74
C GLU A 176 10.79 17.57 -6.35
N PRO A 177 9.81 18.27 -5.77
CA PRO A 177 8.51 17.68 -5.46
C PRO A 177 7.89 17.02 -6.71
N GLY A 178 7.68 15.70 -6.66
CA GLY A 178 7.05 14.94 -7.74
C GLY A 178 7.96 14.56 -8.91
N ARG A 179 9.25 14.93 -8.92
CA ARG A 179 10.17 14.53 -10.00
C ARG A 179 11.61 14.43 -9.54
N CYS A 180 12.38 13.58 -10.21
CA CYS A 180 13.82 13.43 -9.94
C CYS A 180 14.63 13.29 -11.23
N ARG A 181 15.92 13.58 -11.13
CA ARG A 181 16.90 13.32 -12.18
C ARG A 181 17.93 12.32 -11.69
N VAL A 182 18.35 11.46 -12.59
CA VAL A 182 19.36 10.42 -12.40
C VAL A 182 20.31 10.42 -13.59
N GLU A 183 21.50 9.83 -13.43
CA GLU A 183 22.47 9.70 -14.52
C GLU A 183 22.64 8.24 -14.97
N GLY A 184 23.13 8.04 -16.19
CA GLY A 184 23.49 6.71 -16.71
C GLY A 184 22.33 5.87 -17.27
N ILE A 185 21.18 6.50 -17.51
CA ILE A 185 19.98 5.90 -18.09
C ILE A 185 19.36 6.82 -19.14
N VAL A 186 18.57 6.25 -20.05
CA VAL A 186 17.75 7.01 -21.00
C VAL A 186 16.38 7.21 -20.34
N ALA A 187 16.07 8.43 -19.89
CA ALA A 187 14.87 8.68 -19.07
C ALA A 187 13.58 8.23 -19.78
N ALA A 188 13.50 8.44 -21.10
CA ALA A 188 12.37 8.01 -21.93
C ALA A 188 12.06 6.51 -21.85
N ASP A 189 13.07 5.65 -21.64
CA ASP A 189 12.87 4.20 -21.50
C ASP A 189 12.14 3.82 -20.20
N HIS A 190 12.01 4.76 -19.26
CA HIS A 190 11.43 4.55 -17.95
C HIS A 190 10.03 5.19 -17.78
N ALA A 191 9.50 5.88 -18.80
CA ALA A 191 8.10 6.31 -18.78
C ALA A 191 7.17 5.08 -18.71
N ASP A 192 6.17 5.09 -17.82
CA ASP A 192 5.36 3.93 -17.39
C ASP A 192 6.14 2.86 -16.59
N GLY A 193 7.31 3.22 -16.09
CA GLY A 193 8.16 2.38 -15.24
C GLY A 193 7.81 2.49 -13.76
N ARG A 194 8.77 2.04 -12.94
CA ARG A 194 8.71 2.12 -11.48
C ARG A 194 10.03 2.63 -10.93
N LEU A 195 9.95 3.44 -9.89
CA LEU A 195 11.08 3.88 -9.08
C LEU A 195 10.86 3.37 -7.66
N LEU A 196 11.77 2.51 -7.19
CA LEU A 196 11.83 2.05 -5.80
C LEU A 196 12.99 2.73 -5.10
N VAL A 197 12.73 3.39 -3.97
CA VAL A 197 13.77 4.04 -3.18
C VAL A 197 14.49 3.03 -2.30
N LEU A 198 15.83 3.02 -2.34
CA LEU A 198 16.65 2.06 -1.58
C LEU A 198 17.25 2.67 -0.31
N ASP A 199 17.55 3.98 -0.32
CA ASP A 199 18.17 4.70 0.79
C ASP A 199 17.38 5.95 1.20
N GLY A 200 17.79 6.58 2.29
CA GLY A 200 17.24 7.85 2.74
C GLY A 200 15.89 7.72 3.43
N VAL A 201 15.24 8.87 3.63
CA VAL A 201 13.98 8.96 4.40
C VAL A 201 12.80 8.31 3.69
N ALA A 202 12.85 8.18 2.37
CA ALA A 202 11.83 7.55 1.55
C ALA A 202 12.12 6.06 1.24
N ALA A 203 13.15 5.46 1.86
CA ALA A 203 13.52 4.08 1.62
C ALA A 203 12.34 3.11 1.77
N GLY A 204 12.22 2.19 0.81
CA GLY A 204 11.14 1.20 0.72
C GLY A 204 9.87 1.70 0.02
N LEU A 205 9.77 2.99 -0.30
CA LEU A 205 8.64 3.53 -1.06
C LEU A 205 8.86 3.35 -2.57
N GLU A 206 7.77 3.03 -3.28
CA GLU A 206 7.75 2.90 -4.74
C GLU A 206 6.79 3.94 -5.35
N ARG A 207 7.14 4.44 -6.54
CA ARG A 207 6.28 5.31 -7.36
C ARG A 207 6.27 4.89 -8.81
N ARG A 208 5.14 5.14 -9.49
CA ARG A 208 5.09 5.01 -10.95
C ARG A 208 5.75 6.22 -11.57
N ILE A 209 6.53 5.96 -12.62
CA ILE A 209 7.07 7.03 -13.46
C ILE A 209 6.01 7.29 -14.53
N VAL A 210 5.31 8.43 -14.45
CA VAL A 210 4.21 8.77 -15.36
C VAL A 210 4.71 9.28 -16.70
N ALA A 211 5.84 9.98 -16.68
CA ALA A 211 6.46 10.54 -17.86
C ALA A 211 7.96 10.73 -17.63
N ALA A 212 8.68 10.90 -18.73
CA ALA A 212 10.04 11.40 -18.71
C ALA A 212 10.13 12.62 -19.63
N ASP A 213 10.75 13.69 -19.14
CA ASP A 213 11.02 14.91 -19.92
C ASP A 213 12.51 15.21 -19.85
N SER A 214 13.17 15.12 -21.01
CA SER A 214 14.62 15.26 -21.13
C SER A 214 15.34 14.26 -20.20
N ASP A 215 15.90 14.71 -19.07
CA ASP A 215 16.56 13.87 -18.08
C ASP A 215 15.72 13.66 -16.80
N TRP A 216 14.54 14.30 -16.70
CA TRP A 216 13.68 14.22 -15.54
C TRP A 216 12.68 13.06 -15.64
N LEU A 217 12.50 12.37 -14.52
CA LEU A 217 11.47 11.36 -14.31
C LEU A 217 10.35 12.00 -13.47
N GLN A 218 9.15 12.05 -14.05
CA GLN A 218 7.94 12.52 -13.36
C GLN A 218 7.30 11.36 -12.61
N LEU A 219 7.02 11.55 -11.33
CA LEU A 219 6.36 10.57 -10.47
C LEU A 219 4.86 10.87 -10.38
N ASP A 220 4.07 9.82 -10.14
CA ASP A 220 2.62 9.90 -9.89
C ASP A 220 2.30 10.66 -8.61
N GLU A 221 3.12 10.44 -7.57
CA GLU A 221 3.04 11.13 -6.30
C GLU A 221 4.44 11.58 -5.81
N PRO A 222 4.51 12.67 -5.04
CA PRO A 222 5.78 13.19 -4.55
C PRO A 222 6.45 12.24 -3.54
N LEU A 223 7.77 12.14 -3.64
CA LEU A 223 8.64 11.48 -2.66
C LEU A 223 9.68 12.46 -2.12
N ALA A 224 10.02 12.32 -0.84
CA ALA A 224 11.11 13.04 -0.21
C ALA A 224 12.47 12.42 -0.60
N LEU A 225 12.89 12.64 -1.85
CA LEU A 225 14.18 12.22 -2.38
C LEU A 225 15.25 13.28 -2.11
N ALA A 226 16.46 12.83 -1.81
CA ALA A 226 17.66 13.67 -1.69
C ALA A 226 18.70 13.30 -2.76
N VAL A 227 19.54 14.28 -3.11
CA VAL A 227 20.71 14.02 -3.96
C VAL A 227 21.64 13.04 -3.24
N GLY A 228 22.06 11.99 -3.94
CA GLY A 228 22.86 10.90 -3.37
C GLY A 228 22.06 9.66 -2.98
N ASP A 229 20.74 9.74 -2.88
CA ASP A 229 19.91 8.56 -2.61
C ASP A 229 20.02 7.55 -3.76
N ARG A 230 20.15 6.26 -3.42
CA ARG A 230 20.05 5.18 -4.41
C ARG A 230 18.60 4.82 -4.67
N VAL A 231 18.25 4.71 -5.94
CA VAL A 231 16.94 4.27 -6.40
C VAL A 231 17.09 3.13 -7.41
N GLN A 232 16.18 2.17 -7.37
CA GLN A 232 16.06 1.13 -8.38
C GLN A 232 14.99 1.54 -9.38
N LEU A 233 15.40 1.75 -10.63
CA LEU A 233 14.50 2.01 -11.74
C LEU A 233 14.18 0.73 -12.48
N THR A 234 12.91 0.50 -12.77
CA THR A 234 12.45 -0.51 -13.73
C THR A 234 12.04 0.20 -15.03
N GLU A 235 12.47 -0.33 -16.17
CA GLU A 235 12.01 0.11 -17.48
C GLU A 235 10.48 0.11 -17.58
N GLY A 236 9.96 1.04 -18.37
CA GLY A 236 8.53 1.23 -18.54
C GLY A 236 7.88 0.30 -19.56
N CYS A 237 6.61 -0.02 -19.32
CA CYS A 237 5.77 -0.83 -20.19
C CYS A 237 4.45 -0.11 -20.41
N ASP A 238 4.27 0.43 -21.62
CA ASP A 238 3.05 1.11 -22.07
C ASP A 238 1.85 0.17 -22.28
N LYS A 239 2.01 -1.12 -21.95
CA LYS A 239 1.02 -2.20 -22.10
C LYS A 239 0.59 -2.46 -23.55
N ARG A 240 1.25 -1.88 -24.57
CA ARG A 240 0.90 -2.07 -25.98
C ARG A 240 1.57 -3.31 -26.56
N PHE A 241 0.85 -3.99 -27.46
CA PHE A 241 1.37 -5.20 -28.12
C PHE A 241 2.62 -4.96 -28.95
N ALA A 242 2.70 -3.83 -29.67
CA ALA A 242 3.87 -3.46 -30.45
C ALA A 242 5.13 -3.37 -29.57
N THR A 243 5.05 -2.64 -28.45
CA THR A 243 6.14 -2.52 -27.48
C THR A 243 6.49 -3.87 -26.86
N CYS A 244 5.49 -4.68 -26.48
CA CYS A 244 5.70 -6.04 -25.98
C CYS A 244 6.47 -6.94 -26.96
N ARG A 245 6.13 -6.87 -28.25
CA ARG A 245 6.79 -7.63 -29.32
C ARG A 245 8.19 -7.10 -29.63
N ASP A 246 8.32 -5.79 -29.83
CA ASP A 246 9.52 -5.20 -30.43
C ASP A 246 10.60 -4.89 -29.38
N ARG A 247 10.20 -4.32 -28.23
CA ARG A 247 11.13 -3.94 -27.15
C ARG A 247 11.43 -5.10 -26.20
N PHE A 248 10.43 -5.92 -25.91
CA PHE A 248 10.55 -7.00 -24.92
C PHE A 248 10.66 -8.40 -25.53
N ALA A 249 10.44 -8.57 -26.84
CA ALA A 249 10.41 -9.87 -27.51
C ALA A 249 9.47 -10.87 -26.81
N ASN A 250 8.34 -10.39 -26.25
CA ASN A 250 7.51 -11.13 -25.30
C ASN A 250 6.05 -11.29 -25.74
N ALA A 251 5.79 -11.26 -27.05
CA ALA A 251 4.45 -11.35 -27.62
C ALA A 251 3.66 -12.59 -27.15
N LEU A 252 4.34 -13.73 -26.93
CA LEU A 252 3.73 -14.99 -26.48
C LEU A 252 3.09 -14.91 -25.09
N ASN A 253 3.56 -14.00 -24.23
CA ASN A 253 3.05 -13.82 -22.88
C ASN A 253 2.17 -12.58 -22.74
N PHE A 254 1.79 -11.94 -23.86
CA PHE A 254 0.87 -10.80 -23.84
C PHE A 254 -0.50 -11.22 -23.28
N ARG A 255 -1.03 -10.45 -22.33
CA ARG A 255 -2.29 -10.72 -21.62
C ARG A 255 -3.37 -9.72 -21.99
N GLY A 256 -3.47 -9.41 -23.27
CA GLY A 256 -4.50 -8.56 -23.85
C GLY A 256 -4.91 -9.13 -25.21
N GLU A 257 -5.94 -8.54 -25.79
CA GLU A 257 -6.49 -8.95 -27.08
C GLU A 257 -6.27 -7.81 -28.10
N PRO A 258 -5.09 -7.72 -28.73
CA PRO A 258 -4.65 -6.50 -29.45
C PRO A 258 -5.43 -6.20 -30.73
N HIS A 259 -6.27 -7.13 -31.17
CA HIS A 259 -7.08 -7.03 -32.37
C HIS A 259 -8.58 -6.86 -32.06
N VAL A 260 -8.94 -6.72 -30.78
CA VAL A 260 -10.34 -6.47 -30.43
C VAL A 260 -10.74 -5.11 -30.99
N PRO A 261 -11.80 -5.06 -31.83
CA PRO A 261 -12.27 -3.81 -32.39
C PRO A 261 -12.79 -2.91 -31.26
N GLY A 262 -12.46 -1.62 -31.33
CA GLY A 262 -13.03 -0.62 -30.43
C GLY A 262 -14.54 -0.50 -30.63
N GLY A 263 -15.23 0.11 -29.67
CA GLY A 263 -16.68 0.35 -29.76
C GLY A 263 -17.09 1.19 -30.99
N ASP A 264 -16.15 1.95 -31.55
CA ASP A 264 -16.29 2.73 -32.78
C ASP A 264 -16.39 1.87 -34.06
N LEU A 265 -15.86 0.65 -34.04
CA LEU A 265 -16.01 -0.31 -35.14
C LEU A 265 -17.38 -1.01 -35.13
N LEU A 266 -18.03 -1.12 -33.96
CA LEU A 266 -19.37 -1.71 -33.82
C LEU A 266 -20.48 -0.81 -34.38
N THR A 267 -20.24 0.50 -34.50
CA THR A 267 -21.22 1.48 -35.03
C THR A 267 -21.05 1.75 -36.53
N ARG A 268 -20.04 1.18 -37.19
CA ARG A 268 -19.90 1.25 -38.64
C ARG A 268 -20.83 0.25 -39.31
N ILE A 269 -22.03 0.72 -39.68
CA ILE A 269 -22.87 0.02 -40.65
C ILE A 269 -22.13 0.07 -41.99
N GLY A 270 -21.78 -1.10 -42.52
CA GLY A 270 -21.06 -1.22 -43.79
C GLY A 270 -21.79 -0.50 -44.92
N GLY A 271 -21.07 0.36 -45.64
CA GLY A 271 -21.46 0.89 -46.94
C GLY A 271 -20.93 0.01 -48.06
#